data_AF-A0A350DP85-F1
#
_entry.id   AF-A0A350DP85-F1
#
_cell.length_a   1.000
_cell.length_b   1.000
_cell.length_c   1.000
_cell.angle_alpha   90.00
_cell.angle_beta   90.00
_cell.angle_gamma   90.00
#
_symmetry.space_group_name_H-M   'P 1'
#
loop_
_entity.id
_entity.type
_entity.pdbx_description
1 polymer ?
#
loop_
_entity_poly.entity_id
_entity_poly.type
_entity_poly.pdbx_seq_one_letter_code
_entity_poly.pdbx_strand_id
1 'polypeptide(L)'
;MLLTNQTSQGTIVAVAANFLYAGLFLFGLLMQPLSGTQVAAWRVLMMLLSLVLLVSVLKQWQHIFDYLKTLKTAKEWFLFIIPTPILGAQIWIFMWAPVNDLGLEVTLGYFLYPMIMIVVGRFFYNEDMSLLQWLATICAALGIGYDVWQYGSISWATLFVCLGYPPYY
;
A
#
# COMPACT_ATOMS: atom_id res chain seq x y z
N MET A 1 -36.30 -3.94 8.32
CA MET A 1 -35.60 -3.97 9.63
C MET A 1 -34.08 -3.90 9.39
N LEU A 2 -33.59 -2.86 8.70
CA LEU A 2 -32.19 -2.70 8.22
C LEU A 2 -31.72 -1.25 8.38
N LEU A 3 -31.86 -0.69 9.59
CA LEU A 3 -31.43 0.68 9.89
C LEU A 3 -30.79 0.72 11.28
N THR A 4 -29.61 0.13 11.43
CA THR A 4 -28.77 0.38 12.61
C THR A 4 -27.29 0.21 12.28
N ASN A 5 -26.57 1.33 12.34
CA ASN A 5 -25.20 1.46 12.82
C ASN A 5 -24.02 0.89 12.01
N GLN A 6 -24.22 0.06 10.97
CA GLN A 6 -23.08 -0.50 10.23
C GLN A 6 -22.25 0.54 9.47
N THR A 7 -22.90 1.50 8.81
CA THR A 7 -22.18 2.58 8.11
C THR A 7 -21.42 3.47 9.09
N SER A 8 -22.05 3.85 10.21
CA SER A 8 -21.41 4.69 11.23
C SER A 8 -20.24 3.98 11.93
N GLN A 9 -20.41 2.71 12.31
CA GLN A 9 -19.32 1.89 12.85
C GLN A 9 -18.19 1.73 11.84
N GLY A 10 -18.51 1.47 10.57
CA GLY A 10 -17.53 1.37 9.49
C GLY A 10 -16.75 2.67 9.32
N THR A 11 -17.41 3.83 9.34
CA THR A 11 -16.76 5.14 9.28
C THR A 11 -15.83 5.37 10.46
N ILE A 12 -16.26 5.06 11.69
CA ILE A 12 -15.42 5.23 12.89
C ILE A 12 -14.17 4.36 12.81
N VAL A 13 -14.32 3.08 12.44
CA VAL A 13 -13.19 2.16 12.29
C VAL A 13 -12.24 2.61 11.17
N ALA A 14 -12.78 3.09 10.04
CA ALA A 14 -11.96 3.61 8.95
C ALA A 14 -11.17 4.86 9.36
N VAL A 15 -11.79 5.80 10.09
CA VAL A 15 -11.10 6.98 10.62
C VAL A 15 -10.01 6.57 11.60
N ALA A 16 -10.30 5.67 12.55
CA ALA A 16 -9.32 5.16 13.49
C ALA A 16 -8.14 4.46 12.79
N ALA A 17 -8.42 3.64 11.77
CA ALA A 17 -7.40 2.98 10.98
C ALA A 17 -6.51 3.98 10.23
N ASN A 18 -7.08 5.06 9.68
CA ASN A 18 -6.30 6.11 9.02
C ASN A 18 -5.40 6.86 10.01
N PHE A 19 -5.87 7.16 11.23
CA PHE A 19 -5.04 7.78 12.26
C PHE A 19 -3.88 6.87 12.69
N LEU A 20 -4.16 5.57 12.91
CA LEU A 20 -3.12 4.59 13.21
C LEU A 20 -2.12 4.46 12.05
N TYR A 21 -2.60 4.51 10.81
CA TYR A 21 -1.76 4.46 9.62
C TYR A 21 -0.86 5.69 9.48
N ALA A 22 -1.39 6.90 9.73
CA ALA A 22 -0.60 8.12 9.76
C ALA A 22 0.51 8.04 10.84
N GLY A 23 0.19 7.50 12.01
CA GLY A 23 1.17 7.28 13.09
C GLY A 23 2.29 6.31 12.72
N LEU A 24 2.03 5.33 11.83
CA LEU A 24 3.04 4.37 11.39
C LEU A 24 4.22 5.02 10.67
N PHE A 25 4.03 6.18 10.02
CA PHE A 25 5.13 6.88 9.35
C PHE A 25 6.22 7.31 10.34
N LEU A 26 5.83 7.71 11.56
CA LEU A 26 6.77 8.11 12.62
C LEU A 26 7.46 6.92 13.29
N PHE A 27 6.91 5.72 13.12
CA PHE A 27 7.34 4.52 13.85
C PHE A 27 8.81 4.15 13.56
N GLY A 28 9.27 4.31 12.31
CA GLY A 28 10.66 4.06 11.94
C GLY A 28 11.65 4.99 12.66
N LEU A 29 11.31 6.27 12.80
CA LEU A 29 12.13 7.25 13.52
C LEU A 29 12.12 7.01 15.04
N LEU A 30 10.95 6.66 15.60
CA LEU A 30 10.78 6.46 17.05
C LEU A 30 11.48 5.19 17.56
N MET A 31 11.80 4.25 16.68
CA MET A 31 12.42 2.96 17.02
C MET A 31 13.95 2.95 16.93
N GLN A 32 14.59 4.12 16.76
CA GLN A 32 16.05 4.20 16.82
C GLN A 32 16.58 3.63 18.16
N PRO A 33 17.67 2.84 18.15
CA PRO A 33 18.66 2.69 17.07
C PRO A 33 18.38 1.56 16.07
N LEU A 34 17.18 0.96 16.03
CA LEU A 34 16.86 -0.06 15.03
C LEU A 34 16.92 0.54 13.62
N SER A 35 17.50 -0.20 12.67
CA SER A 35 17.46 0.19 11.26
C SER A 35 16.05 0.02 10.70
N GLY A 36 15.67 0.83 9.71
CA GLY A 36 14.35 0.73 9.09
C GLY A 36 14.04 -0.66 8.49
N THR A 37 15.06 -1.40 8.05
CA THR A 37 14.92 -2.80 7.63
C THR A 37 14.55 -3.73 8.78
N GLN A 38 15.15 -3.56 9.97
CA GLN A 38 14.81 -4.35 11.15
C GLN A 38 13.37 -4.06 11.62
N VAL A 39 12.97 -2.78 11.59
CA VAL A 39 11.58 -2.39 11.91
C VAL A 39 10.60 -3.02 10.92
N ALA A 40 10.90 -2.99 9.61
CA ALA A 40 10.09 -3.65 8.60
C ALA A 40 9.96 -5.16 8.83
N ALA A 41 11.08 -5.85 9.11
CA ALA A 41 11.09 -7.28 9.39
C ALA A 41 10.22 -7.63 10.61
N TRP A 42 10.35 -6.86 11.69
CA TRP A 42 9.53 -7.06 12.89
C TRP A 42 8.05 -6.81 12.61
N ARG A 43 7.73 -5.80 11.80
CA ARG A 43 6.35 -5.53 11.37
C ARG A 43 5.75 -6.69 10.59
N VAL A 44 6.50 -7.28 9.65
CA VAL A 44 6.03 -8.46 8.89
C VAL A 44 5.78 -9.65 9.81
N LEU A 45 6.67 -9.90 10.77
CA LEU A 45 6.47 -10.97 11.77
C LEU A 45 5.23 -10.70 12.63
N MET A 46 5.04 -9.47 13.12
CA MET A 46 3.86 -9.13 13.92
C MET A 46 2.56 -9.19 13.11
N MET A 47 2.58 -8.83 11.83
CA MET A 47 1.44 -9.02 10.92
C MET A 47 1.08 -10.49 10.76
N LEU A 48 2.10 -11.35 10.56
CA LEU A 48 1.90 -12.80 10.48
C LEU A 48 1.30 -13.36 11.76
N LEU A 49 1.86 -13.00 12.92
CA LEU A 49 1.34 -13.44 14.23
C LEU A 49 -0.09 -12.96 14.46
N SER A 50 -0.38 -11.71 14.13
CA SER A 50 -1.73 -11.13 14.25
C SER A 50 -2.72 -11.84 13.34
N LEU A 51 -2.33 -12.17 12.12
CA LEU A 51 -3.17 -12.90 11.16
C LEU A 51 -3.42 -14.33 11.64
N VAL A 52 -2.39 -15.05 12.08
CA VAL A 52 -2.50 -16.41 12.64
C VAL A 52 -3.43 -16.43 13.85
N LEU A 53 -3.29 -15.44 14.74
CA LEU A 53 -4.15 -15.29 15.92
C LEU A 53 -5.60 -15.03 15.50
N LEU A 54 -5.83 -14.09 14.58
CA LEU A 54 -7.16 -13.75 14.07
C LEU A 54 -7.85 -14.98 13.47
N VAL A 55 -7.18 -15.69 12.56
CA VAL A 55 -7.71 -16.90 11.90
C VAL A 55 -8.01 -17.99 12.93
N SER A 56 -7.17 -18.13 13.96
CA SER A 56 -7.37 -19.10 15.04
C SER A 56 -8.60 -18.77 15.89
N VAL A 57 -8.78 -17.50 16.26
CA VAL A 57 -9.95 -17.03 17.02
C VAL A 57 -11.23 -17.20 16.20
N LEU A 58 -11.19 -16.89 14.90
CA LEU A 58 -12.33 -17.05 13.99
C LEU A 58 -12.54 -18.50 13.53
N LYS A 59 -11.60 -19.41 13.82
CA LYS A 59 -11.59 -20.83 13.41
C LYS A 59 -11.73 -21.03 11.89
N GLN A 60 -11.16 -20.12 11.09
CA GLN A 60 -11.31 -20.11 9.62
C GLN A 60 -10.19 -20.84 8.86
N TRP A 61 -9.35 -21.61 9.57
CA TRP A 61 -8.25 -22.37 8.96
C TRP A 61 -8.69 -23.25 7.79
N GLN A 62 -9.87 -23.86 7.87
CA GLN A 62 -10.39 -24.73 6.82
C GLN A 62 -10.60 -23.97 5.49
N HIS A 63 -11.08 -22.72 5.53
CA HIS A 63 -11.25 -21.90 4.33
C HIS A 63 -9.92 -21.61 3.63
N ILE A 64 -8.86 -21.39 4.41
CA ILE A 64 -7.52 -21.16 3.86
C ILE A 64 -7.03 -22.41 3.14
N PHE A 65 -7.12 -23.59 3.79
CA PHE A 65 -6.68 -24.84 3.18
C PHE A 65 -7.52 -25.22 1.96
N ASP A 66 -8.82 -24.96 1.99
CA ASP A 66 -9.69 -25.25 0.86
C ASP A 66 -9.41 -24.33 -0.33
N TYR A 67 -9.08 -23.05 -0.09
CA TYR A 67 -8.59 -22.15 -1.14
C TYR A 67 -7.23 -22.61 -1.70
N LEU A 68 -6.29 -23.01 -0.86
CA LEU A 68 -4.99 -23.51 -1.36
C LEU A 68 -5.13 -24.76 -2.23
N LYS A 69 -6.12 -25.63 -1.97
CA LYS A 69 -6.43 -26.78 -2.83
C LYS A 69 -6.98 -26.40 -4.21
N THR A 70 -7.49 -25.18 -4.40
CA THR A 70 -7.92 -24.72 -5.73
C THR A 70 -6.74 -24.40 -6.63
N LEU A 71 -5.55 -24.13 -6.07
CA LEU A 71 -4.32 -23.87 -6.81
C LEU A 71 -3.68 -25.20 -7.26
N LYS A 72 -3.96 -25.62 -8.49
CA LYS A 72 -3.54 -26.92 -9.05
C LYS A 72 -2.38 -26.81 -10.03
N THR A 73 -2.21 -25.64 -10.65
CA THR A 73 -1.27 -25.42 -11.74
C THR A 73 -0.10 -24.54 -11.30
N ALA A 74 1.10 -24.76 -11.86
CA ALA A 74 2.26 -23.89 -11.60
C ALA A 74 1.99 -22.41 -11.91
N LYS A 75 1.17 -22.12 -12.94
CA LYS A 75 0.73 -20.76 -13.28
C LYS A 75 -0.11 -20.11 -12.16
N GLU A 76 -1.02 -20.86 -11.54
CA GLU A 76 -1.89 -20.36 -10.47
C GLU A 76 -1.07 -20.07 -9.20
N TRP A 77 -0.15 -20.97 -8.86
CA TRP A 77 0.81 -20.74 -7.79
C TRP A 77 1.72 -19.53 -8.04
N PHE A 78 2.17 -19.35 -9.29
CA PHE A 78 2.97 -18.20 -9.66
C PHE A 78 2.18 -16.89 -9.49
N LEU A 79 0.95 -16.83 -9.99
CA LEU A 79 0.06 -15.66 -9.82
C LEU A 79 -0.28 -15.40 -8.35
N PHE A 80 -0.36 -16.44 -7.53
CA PHE A 80 -0.59 -16.32 -6.09
C PHE A 80 0.63 -15.76 -5.34
N ILE A 81 1.85 -16.14 -5.74
CA ILE A 81 3.09 -15.77 -5.02
C ILE A 81 3.66 -14.42 -5.49
N ILE A 82 3.55 -14.09 -6.78
CA ILE A 82 4.15 -12.88 -7.38
C ILE A 82 3.80 -11.55 -6.68
N PRO A 83 2.62 -11.36 -6.05
CA PRO A 83 2.31 -10.12 -5.34
C PRO A 83 3.12 -9.95 -4.04
N THR A 84 3.64 -11.05 -3.48
CA THR A 84 4.37 -11.07 -2.21
C THR A 84 5.62 -10.18 -2.21
N PRO A 85 6.57 -10.30 -3.17
CA PRO A 85 7.73 -9.42 -3.23
C PRO A 85 7.35 -7.95 -3.46
N ILE A 86 6.27 -7.68 -4.20
CA ILE A 86 5.78 -6.31 -4.44
C ILE A 86 5.34 -5.69 -3.11
N LEU A 87 4.43 -6.34 -2.39
CA LEU A 87 3.96 -5.85 -1.10
C LEU A 87 5.08 -5.79 -0.05
N GLY A 88 5.95 -6.81 -0.03
CA GLY A 88 7.10 -6.85 0.88
C GLY A 88 8.04 -5.68 0.68
N ALA A 89 8.36 -5.35 -0.58
CA ALA A 89 9.22 -4.23 -0.89
C ALA A 89 8.57 -2.88 -0.55
N GLN A 90 7.25 -2.74 -0.70
CA GLN A 90 6.52 -1.54 -0.30
C GLN A 90 6.48 -1.36 1.23
N ILE A 91 6.25 -2.44 1.98
CA ILE A 91 6.32 -2.41 3.45
C ILE A 91 7.74 -2.03 3.92
N TRP A 92 8.75 -2.56 3.24
CA TRP A 92 10.15 -2.26 3.53
C TRP A 92 10.51 -0.80 3.26
N ILE A 93 10.25 -0.29 2.04
CA ILE A 93 10.63 1.09 1.68
C ILE A 93 9.92 2.11 2.55
N PHE A 94 8.67 1.85 2.96
CA PHE A 94 7.92 2.70 3.88
C PHE A 94 8.61 2.89 5.24
N MET A 95 9.30 1.86 5.74
CA MET A 95 10.03 1.93 7.02
C MET A 95 11.50 2.31 6.86
N TRP A 96 12.12 1.92 5.73
CA TRP A 96 13.52 2.17 5.47
C TRP A 96 13.78 3.62 5.05
N ALA A 97 12.97 4.19 4.17
CA ALA A 97 13.24 5.51 3.59
C ALA A 97 13.24 6.65 4.62
N PRO A 98 12.29 6.76 5.59
CA PRO A 98 12.31 7.84 6.58
C PRO A 98 13.55 7.82 7.48
N VAL A 99 14.12 6.64 7.74
CA VAL A 99 15.32 6.48 8.58
C VAL A 99 16.61 6.82 7.79
N ASN A 100 16.53 6.88 6.46
CA ASN A 100 17.65 7.21 5.57
C ASN A 100 17.46 8.58 4.88
N ASP A 101 16.72 9.50 5.51
CA ASP A 101 16.45 10.86 5.01
C ASP A 101 15.65 10.95 3.70
N LEU A 102 15.08 9.83 3.22
CA LEU A 102 14.25 9.76 2.00
C LEU A 102 12.74 9.75 2.31
N GLY A 103 12.35 10.19 3.51
CA GLY A 103 10.95 10.20 3.97
C GLY A 103 10.04 11.11 3.13
N LEU A 104 10.55 12.28 2.72
CA LEU A 104 9.82 13.20 1.83
C LEU A 104 9.58 12.58 0.45
N GLU A 105 10.59 11.90 -0.08
CA GLU A 105 10.55 11.27 -1.41
C GLU A 105 9.52 10.14 -1.48
N VAL A 106 9.44 9.32 -0.43
CA VAL A 106 8.43 8.26 -0.32
C VAL A 106 7.03 8.85 -0.20
N THR A 107 6.87 9.93 0.56
CA THR A 107 5.59 10.64 0.68
C THR A 107 5.13 11.19 -0.68
N LEU A 108 6.04 11.80 -1.45
CA LEU A 108 5.78 12.21 -2.83
C LEU A 108 5.37 11.03 -3.72
N GLY A 109 6.04 9.88 -3.57
CA GLY A 109 5.68 8.65 -4.28
C GLY A 109 4.24 8.19 -4.01
N TYR A 110 3.78 8.29 -2.76
CA TYR A 110 2.39 7.97 -2.39
C TYR A 110 1.38 9.00 -2.90
N PHE A 111 1.74 10.27 -3.02
CA PHE A 111 0.89 11.27 -3.67
C PHE A 111 0.80 11.08 -5.19
N LEU A 112 1.88 10.62 -5.81
CA LEU A 112 1.95 10.25 -7.23
C LEU A 112 1.13 8.99 -7.56
N TYR A 113 1.07 8.06 -6.62
CA TYR A 113 0.50 6.74 -6.85
C TYR A 113 -0.94 6.75 -7.41
N PRO A 114 -1.92 7.51 -6.85
CA PRO A 114 -3.27 7.60 -7.42
C PRO A 114 -3.29 8.08 -8.88
N MET A 115 -2.43 9.02 -9.25
CA MET A 115 -2.32 9.50 -10.63
C MET A 115 -1.84 8.39 -11.56
N ILE A 116 -0.79 7.66 -11.16
CA ILE A 116 -0.30 6.50 -11.91
C ILE A 116 -1.39 5.45 -12.05
N MET A 117 -2.14 5.17 -10.98
CA MET A 117 -3.25 4.22 -11.03
C MET A 117 -4.36 4.65 -11.99
N ILE A 118 -4.67 5.95 -12.11
CA ILE A 118 -5.66 6.41 -13.10
C ILE A 118 -5.14 6.18 -14.52
N VAL A 119 -3.87 6.49 -14.78
CA VAL A 119 -3.24 6.29 -16.09
C VAL A 119 -3.18 4.80 -16.44
N VAL A 120 -2.69 3.97 -15.52
CA VAL A 120 -2.62 2.51 -15.71
C VAL A 120 -4.02 1.90 -15.82
N GLY A 121 -4.97 2.32 -14.98
CA GLY A 121 -6.40 2.02 -15.06
C GLY A 121 -6.95 2.21 -16.46
N ARG A 122 -6.74 3.39 -17.02
CA ARG A 122 -7.23 3.74 -18.35
C ARG A 122 -6.55 2.97 -19.48
N PHE A 123 -5.22 2.86 -19.46
CA PHE A 123 -4.45 2.35 -20.61
C PHE A 123 -4.18 0.84 -20.55
N PHE A 124 -4.04 0.25 -19.37
CA PHE A 124 -3.78 -1.18 -19.20
C PHE A 124 -5.04 -1.96 -18.83
N TYR A 125 -5.84 -1.46 -17.89
CA TYR A 125 -7.07 -2.12 -17.45
C TYR A 125 -8.31 -1.75 -18.27
N ASN A 126 -8.18 -0.82 -19.24
CA ASN A 126 -9.26 -0.31 -20.09
C ASN A 126 -10.47 0.24 -19.31
N GLU A 127 -10.23 0.81 -18.13
CA GLU A 127 -11.30 1.44 -17.35
C GLU A 127 -11.75 2.74 -17.99
N ASP A 128 -13.06 3.01 -17.95
CA ASP A 128 -13.63 4.27 -18.41
C ASP A 128 -13.52 5.33 -17.32
N MET A 129 -12.92 6.47 -17.68
CA MET A 129 -12.69 7.59 -16.78
C MET A 129 -13.66 8.73 -17.11
N SER A 130 -14.35 9.23 -16.09
CA SER A 130 -15.19 10.42 -16.19
C SER A 130 -14.36 11.68 -16.48
N LEU A 131 -14.99 12.70 -17.05
CA LEU A 131 -14.35 14.00 -17.30
C LEU A 131 -13.76 14.61 -16.00
N LEU A 132 -14.44 14.43 -14.87
CA LEU A 132 -13.96 14.91 -13.57
C LEU A 132 -12.68 14.19 -13.11
N GLN A 133 -12.56 12.88 -13.33
CA GLN A 133 -11.33 12.14 -13.03
C GLN A 133 -10.17 12.60 -13.90
N TRP A 134 -10.43 12.88 -15.19
CA TRP A 134 -9.42 13.45 -16.08
C TRP A 134 -8.95 14.83 -15.62
N LEU A 135 -9.87 15.72 -15.24
CA LEU A 135 -9.53 17.03 -14.69
C LEU A 135 -8.73 16.91 -13.39
N ALA A 136 -9.15 16.03 -12.48
CA ALA A 136 -8.41 15.75 -11.24
C ALA A 136 -7.00 15.23 -11.52
N THR A 137 -6.85 14.36 -12.52
CA THR A 137 -5.55 13.82 -12.95
C THR A 137 -4.64 14.92 -13.49
N ILE A 138 -5.17 15.82 -14.32
CA ILE A 138 -4.40 16.96 -14.86
C ILE A 138 -3.99 17.91 -13.74
N CYS A 139 -4.90 18.25 -12.81
CA CYS A 139 -4.57 19.07 -11.66
C CYS A 139 -3.48 18.43 -10.78
N ALA A 140 -3.56 17.13 -10.52
CA ALA A 140 -2.54 16.38 -9.79
C ALA A 140 -1.20 16.42 -10.53
N ALA A 141 -1.21 16.18 -11.85
CA ALA A 141 -0.01 16.24 -12.69
C ALA A 141 0.67 17.60 -12.66
N LEU A 142 -0.10 18.70 -12.63
CA LEU A 142 0.45 20.05 -12.48
C LEU A 142 1.07 20.28 -11.09
N GLY A 143 0.41 19.83 -10.01
CA GLY A 143 0.95 19.93 -8.65
C GLY A 143 2.26 19.17 -8.49
N ILE A 144 2.31 17.95 -9.02
CA ILE A 144 3.53 17.13 -9.06
C ILE A 144 4.60 17.80 -9.93
N GLY A 145 4.24 18.32 -11.11
CA GLY A 145 5.18 19.00 -12.00
C GLY A 145 5.84 20.20 -11.33
N TYR A 146 5.08 20.93 -10.51
CA TYR A 146 5.61 22.01 -9.68
C TYR A 146 6.55 21.49 -8.58
N ASP A 147 6.18 20.42 -7.87
CA ASP A 147 7.05 19.80 -6.85
C ASP A 147 8.36 19.29 -7.48
N VAL A 148 8.31 18.58 -8.61
CA VAL A 148 9.51 18.10 -9.32
C VAL A 148 10.40 19.26 -9.76
N TRP A 149 9.80 20.38 -10.20
CA TRP A 149 10.55 21.58 -10.56
C TRP A 149 11.25 22.23 -9.34
N GLN A 150 10.60 22.24 -8.18
CA GLN A 150 11.18 22.70 -6.91
C GLN A 150 12.31 21.79 -6.40
N TYR A 151 12.10 20.48 -6.40
CA TYR A 151 13.07 19.51 -5.87
C TYR A 151 14.22 19.20 -6.83
N GLY A 152 14.09 19.53 -8.13
CA GLY A 152 15.15 19.43 -9.13
C GLY A 152 15.58 18.01 -9.52
N SER A 153 15.03 16.98 -8.87
CA SER A 153 15.25 15.57 -9.19
C SER A 153 14.14 14.69 -8.63
N ILE A 154 13.86 13.57 -9.30
CA ILE A 154 12.97 12.52 -8.79
C ILE A 154 13.86 11.41 -8.23
N SER A 155 13.69 11.09 -6.97
CA SER A 155 14.41 9.98 -6.35
C SER A 155 13.89 8.63 -6.83
N TRP A 156 14.79 7.65 -6.80
CA TRP A 156 14.44 6.26 -7.03
C TRP A 156 13.37 5.77 -6.04
N ALA A 157 13.33 6.30 -4.80
CA ALA A 157 12.34 5.90 -3.80
C ALA A 157 10.93 6.36 -4.20
N THR A 158 10.81 7.57 -4.74
CA THR A 158 9.55 8.10 -5.30
C THR A 158 9.04 7.23 -6.45
N LEU A 159 9.92 6.91 -7.40
CA LEU A 159 9.59 6.04 -8.54
C LEU A 159 9.21 4.63 -8.10
N PHE A 160 9.94 4.09 -7.13
CA PHE A 160 9.70 2.74 -6.60
C PHE A 160 8.31 2.63 -5.96
N VAL A 161 7.89 3.63 -5.19
CA VAL A 161 6.57 3.65 -4.58
C VAL A 161 5.47 3.79 -5.63
N CYS A 162 5.57 4.77 -6.53
CA CYS A 162 4.47 5.06 -7.46
C CYS A 162 4.34 4.03 -8.60
N LEU A 163 5.44 3.41 -9.05
CA LEU A 163 5.45 2.40 -10.12
C LEU A 163 5.46 0.96 -9.61
N GLY A 164 5.83 0.72 -8.35
CA GLY A 164 5.89 -0.61 -7.77
C GLY A 164 4.53 -1.19 -7.39
N TYR A 165 3.56 -0.37 -7.00
CA TYR A 165 2.21 -0.82 -6.65
C TYR A 165 1.31 -1.19 -7.84
N PRO A 166 1.31 -0.49 -8.99
CA PRO A 166 0.38 -0.80 -10.09
C PRO A 166 0.38 -2.26 -10.56
N PRO A 167 1.53 -2.97 -10.70
CA PRO A 167 1.54 -4.38 -11.11
C PRO A 167 0.88 -5.35 -10.10
N TYR A 168 0.56 -4.90 -8.89
CA TYR A 168 -0.19 -5.69 -7.89
C TYR A 168 -1.69 -5.76 -8.19
N TYR A 169 -2.25 -4.74 -8.86
CA TYR A 169 -3.68 -4.61 -9.14
C TYR A 169 -4.06 -5.33 -10.45
#